data_AF-A0A9E4RQN8-F1
#
_entry.id   AF-A0A9E4RQN8-F1
#
_cell.length_a   1.000
_cell.length_b   1.000
_cell.length_c   1.000
_cell.angle_alpha   90.00
_cell.angle_beta   90.00
_cell.angle_gamma   90.00
#
_symmetry.space_group_name_H-M   'P 1'
#
loop_
_entity.id
_entity.type
_entity.pdbx_description
1 polymer ?
#
loop_
_entity_poly.entity_id
_entity_poly.type
_entity_poly.pdbx_seq_one_letter_code
_entity_poly.pdbx_strand_id
1 'polypeptide(L)'
;MVENQGDKEEKFDFDSAGEALGYISMEQARLLAMRTAGDNPGNYGRRFQGMRMVFDAVEEEDGEDYYVVTLSFRPEGNFSGKPG
;
A
#
# COMPACT_ATOMS: atom_id res chain seq x y z
N MET A 1 6.67 24.07 -20.30
CA MET A 1 7.33 22.94 -20.98
C MET A 1 8.01 22.13 -19.89
N VAL A 2 7.49 20.91 -19.65
CA VAL A 2 8.10 19.76 -18.93
C VAL A 2 8.48 20.04 -17.46
N GLU A 3 8.21 19.15 -16.50
CA GLU A 3 8.94 17.88 -16.33
C GLU A 3 7.98 16.75 -15.97
N ASN A 4 7.91 15.77 -16.88
CA ASN A 4 7.19 14.52 -16.75
C ASN A 4 8.04 13.63 -15.83
N GLN A 5 7.55 13.34 -14.62
CA GLN A 5 8.21 12.42 -13.70
C GLN A 5 8.30 11.06 -14.39
N GLY A 6 9.53 10.62 -14.65
CA GLY A 6 9.80 9.40 -15.37
C GLY A 6 9.45 8.18 -14.52
N ASP A 7 8.33 7.55 -14.85
CA ASP A 7 8.03 6.16 -14.51
C ASP A 7 9.12 5.27 -15.14
N LYS A 8 10.20 5.01 -14.40
CA LYS A 8 11.11 3.92 -14.71
C LYS A 8 10.44 2.63 -14.24
N GLU A 9 9.71 2.01 -15.16
CA GLU A 9 9.30 0.61 -15.05
C GLU A 9 10.56 -0.28 -15.04
N GLU A 10 11.18 -0.42 -13.88
CA GLU A 10 12.32 -1.31 -13.68
C GLU A 10 11.79 -2.75 -13.61
N LYS A 11 11.79 -3.44 -14.75
CA LYS A 11 11.44 -4.86 -14.86
C LYS A 11 12.43 -5.70 -14.07
N PHE A 12 12.00 -6.23 -12.93
CA PHE A 12 12.74 -7.23 -12.16
C PHE A 12 12.17 -8.63 -12.37
N ASP A 13 13.05 -9.55 -12.78
CA ASP A 13 12.80 -10.99 -12.84
C ASP A 13 12.89 -11.56 -11.42
N PHE A 14 11.74 -11.88 -10.81
CA PHE A 14 11.68 -12.57 -9.52
C PHE A 14 11.95 -14.07 -9.70
N ASP A 15 12.99 -14.60 -9.04
CA ASP A 15 13.15 -16.05 -8.93
C ASP A 15 12.26 -16.62 -7.82
N SER A 16 11.85 -17.88 -7.99
CA SER A 16 10.96 -18.59 -7.06
C SER A 16 11.62 -18.98 -5.72
N ALA A 17 12.85 -18.53 -5.46
CA ALA A 17 13.59 -18.82 -4.24
C ALA A 17 13.59 -17.66 -3.24
N GLY A 18 13.20 -16.45 -3.66
CA GLY A 18 13.07 -15.31 -2.73
C GLY A 18 14.42 -14.82 -2.17
N GLU A 19 15.54 -15.16 -2.81
CA GLU A 19 16.86 -14.61 -2.48
C GLU A 19 17.25 -13.51 -3.48
N ALA A 20 16.53 -12.40 -3.40
CA ALA A 20 17.12 -11.10 -3.61
C ALA A 20 16.89 -10.30 -2.32
N LEU A 21 17.94 -10.02 -1.55
CA LEU A 21 17.98 -8.85 -0.68
C LEU A 21 18.09 -7.59 -1.57
N GLY A 22 17.21 -7.48 -2.56
CA GLY A 22 17.01 -6.32 -3.38
C GLY A 22 15.92 -5.50 -2.72
N TYR A 23 16.21 -4.23 -2.46
CA TYR A 23 15.20 -3.27 -2.05
C TYR A 23 13.98 -3.40 -2.97
N ILE A 24 12.79 -3.54 -2.36
CA ILE A 24 11.54 -3.60 -3.12
C ILE A 24 11.30 -2.25 -3.80
N SER A 25 10.61 -2.19 -4.94
CA SER A 25 10.22 -0.90 -5.53
C SER A 25 9.13 -0.21 -4.70
N MET A 26 8.90 1.10 -4.93
CA MET A 26 7.78 1.83 -4.32
C MET A 26 6.42 1.16 -4.60
N GLU A 27 6.19 0.70 -5.83
CA GLU A 27 4.95 -0.01 -6.19
C GLU A 27 4.80 -1.34 -5.42
N GLN A 28 5.91 -2.06 -5.21
CA GLN A 28 5.93 -3.28 -4.41
C GLN A 28 5.70 -2.98 -2.93
N ALA A 29 6.27 -1.89 -2.40
CA ALA A 29 6.01 -1.42 -1.05
C ALA A 29 4.53 -1.09 -0.86
N ARG A 30 3.89 -0.44 -1.84
CA ARG A 30 2.46 -0.16 -1.84
C ARG A 30 1.63 -1.45 -1.81
N LEU A 31 1.94 -2.41 -2.68
CA LEU A 31 1.24 -3.70 -2.72
C LEU A 31 1.42 -4.47 -1.41
N LEU A 32 2.63 -4.46 -0.85
CA LEU A 32 2.94 -5.10 0.42
C LEU A 32 2.16 -4.43 1.57
N ALA A 33 2.08 -3.10 1.60
CA ALA A 33 1.31 -2.36 2.58
C ALA A 33 -0.20 -2.70 2.50
N MET A 34 -0.78 -2.68 1.29
CA MET A 34 -2.19 -3.03 1.07
C MET A 34 -2.50 -4.47 1.50
N ARG A 35 -1.63 -5.41 1.13
CA ARG A 35 -1.76 -6.82 1.54
C ARG A 35 -1.68 -6.97 3.05
N THR A 36 -0.69 -6.34 3.69
CA THR A 36 -0.49 -6.40 5.15
C THR A 36 -1.69 -5.83 5.89
N ALA A 37 -2.25 -4.71 5.43
CA ALA A 37 -3.44 -4.09 6.01
C ALA A 37 -4.69 -4.97 5.86
N GLY A 38 -4.82 -5.71 4.76
CA GLY A 38 -5.90 -6.67 4.53
C GLY A 38 -5.76 -7.96 5.34
N ASP A 39 -4.54 -8.51 5.42
CA ASP A 39 -4.23 -9.76 6.12
C ASP A 39 -4.27 -9.60 7.65
N ASN A 40 -3.88 -8.43 8.15
CA ASN A 40 -3.90 -8.09 9.58
C ASN A 40 -4.74 -6.83 9.84
N PRO A 41 -6.08 -6.93 9.79
CA PRO A 41 -6.96 -5.78 9.99
C PRO A 41 -6.80 -5.19 11.40
N GLY A 42 -6.74 -3.86 11.45
CA GLY A 42 -6.64 -3.11 12.71
C GLY A 42 -7.92 -3.17 13.55
N ASN A 43 -7.86 -2.61 14.76
CA ASN A 43 -9.04 -2.43 15.60
C ASN A 43 -9.84 -1.20 15.17
N TYR A 44 -10.82 -1.41 14.28
CA TYR A 44 -11.72 -0.35 13.79
C TYR A 44 -12.88 -0.04 14.76
N GLY A 45 -12.87 -0.60 15.97
CA GLY A 45 -13.94 -0.47 16.95
C GLY A 45 -15.17 -1.32 16.64
N ARG A 46 -16.07 -1.46 17.63
CA ARG A 46 -17.23 -2.38 17.57
C ARG A 46 -18.15 -2.16 16.37
N ARG A 47 -18.27 -0.92 15.88
CA ARG A 47 -19.17 -0.58 14.76
C ARG A 47 -18.70 -1.15 13.43
N PHE A 48 -17.39 -1.35 13.27
CA PHE A 48 -16.78 -1.83 12.04
C PHE A 48 -16.13 -3.21 12.21
N GLN A 49 -16.41 -3.87 13.34
CA GLN A 49 -15.90 -5.20 13.64
C GLN A 49 -16.47 -6.23 12.64
N GLY A 50 -15.58 -6.98 11.98
CA GLY A 50 -15.96 -7.97 10.98
C GLY A 50 -16.45 -7.37 9.65
N MET A 51 -16.37 -6.04 9.48
CA MET A 51 -16.72 -5.38 8.23
C MET A 51 -15.51 -5.42 7.28
N ARG A 52 -15.76 -5.66 6.00
CA ARG A 52 -14.70 -5.59 4.99
C ARG A 52 -14.29 -4.14 4.79
N MET A 53 -12.98 -3.91 4.73
CA MET A 53 -12.39 -2.60 4.50
C MET A 53 -11.74 -2.56 3.12
N VAL A 54 -11.79 -1.38 2.50
CA VAL A 54 -11.08 -1.04 1.28
C VAL A 54 -9.96 -0.08 1.68
N PHE A 55 -8.76 -0.34 1.17
CA PHE A 55 -7.57 0.46 1.42
C PHE A 55 -7.17 1.20 0.15
N ASP A 56 -6.71 2.44 0.30
CA ASP A 56 -6.17 3.24 -0.78
C ASP A 56 -4.92 3.97 -0.32
N ALA A 57 -3.90 4.06 -1.17
CA ALA A 57 -2.66 4.77 -0.84
C ALA A 57 -2.91 6.27 -1.03
N VAL A 58 -2.73 7.02 0.04
CA VAL A 58 -2.92 8.48 0.04
C VAL A 58 -1.61 9.25 0.13
N GLU A 59 -0.54 8.59 0.56
CA GLU A 59 0.80 9.16 0.63
C GLU A 59 1.83 8.04 0.44
N GLU A 60 2.86 8.34 -0.34
CA GLU A 60 3.98 7.44 -0.64
C GLU A 60 5.27 8.28 -0.53
N GLU A 61 6.17 7.87 0.36
CA GLU A 61 7.46 8.53 0.60
C GLU A 61 8.60 7.51 0.39
N ASP A 62 9.59 7.93 -0.40
CA ASP A 62 10.83 7.21 -0.64
C ASP A 62 11.91 7.76 0.30
N GLY A 63 12.19 7.02 1.36
CA GLY A 63 13.27 7.31 2.30
C GLY A 63 14.57 6.60 1.90
N GLU A 64 15.70 7.02 2.49
CA GLU A 64 17.03 6.52 2.09
C GLU A 64 17.18 4.99 2.22
N ASP A 65 16.53 4.39 3.22
CA ASP A 65 16.60 2.94 3.49
C ASP A 65 15.22 2.30 3.68
N TYR A 66 14.14 3.06 3.49
CA TYR A 66 12.78 2.61 3.81
C TYR A 66 11.73 3.34 2.99
N TYR A 67 10.56 2.72 2.89
CA TYR A 67 9.38 3.32 2.29
C TYR A 67 8.34 3.64 3.36
N VAL A 68 7.69 4.79 3.23
CA VAL A 68 6.47 5.10 3.98
C VAL A 68 5.30 5.05 3.02
N VAL A 69 4.33 4.18 3.31
CA VAL A 69 3.07 4.12 2.57
C VAL A 69 1.95 4.37 3.56
N THR A 70 1.30 5.52 3.43
CA THR A 70 0.11 5.85 4.23
C THR A 70 -1.12 5.38 3.48
N LEU A 71 -1.84 4.46 4.10
CA LEU A 71 -3.10 3.95 3.58
C LEU A 71 -4.27 4.63 4.28
N SER A 72 -5.20 5.15 3.50
CA SER A 72 -6.56 5.41 3.99
C SER A 72 -7.37 4.12 3.92
N PHE A 73 -8.34 3.98 4.82
CA PHE A 73 -9.28 2.88 4.84
C PHE A 73 -10.72 3.37 4.96
N ARG A 74 -11.62 2.61 4.35
CA ARG A 74 -13.07 2.81 4.48
C ARG A 74 -13.81 1.48 4.43
N PRO A 75 -14.99 1.39 5.05
CA PRO A 75 -15.89 0.26 4.83
C PRO A 75 -16.18 0.03 3.35
N GLU A 76 -16.22 -1.23 2.94
CA GLU A 76 -16.64 -1.61 1.59
C GLU A 76 -18.09 -1.16 1.32
N GLY A 77 -18.35 -0.69 0.09
CA GLY A 77 -19.67 -0.22 -0.34
C GLY A 77 -19.85 1.30 -0.21
N ASN A 78 -21.10 1.73 -0.06
CA ASN A 78 -21.48 3.14 -0.12
C ASN A 78 -21.30 3.84 1.24
N PHE A 79 -20.04 3.97 1.66
CA PHE A 79 -19.66 4.66 2.89
C PHE A 79 -19.76 6.20 2.70
N SER A 80 -20.58 6.86 3.51
CA SER A 80 -20.81 8.32 3.49
C SER A 80 -19.98 9.09 4.53
N GLY A 81 -19.11 8.40 5.27
CA GLY A 81 -18.21 9.02 6.25
C GLY A 81 -16.89 9.47 5.64
N LYS A 82 -16.00 10.00 6.49
CA LYS A 82 -14.62 10.31 6.10
C LYS A 82 -13.75 9.05 6.23
N PRO A 83 -13.01 8.64 5.19
CA PRO A 83 -11.99 7.59 5.31
C PRO A 83 -11.00 7.91 6.43
N GLY A 84 -10.59 6.87 7.15
CA GLY A 84 -9.65 6.97 8.28
C GLY A 84 -8.27 6.53 7.90
#